data_AF-A0A1W1WF22-F1
#
_entry.id   AF-A0A1W1WF22-F1
#
_cell.length_a   1.000
_cell.length_b   1.000
_cell.length_c   1.000
_cell.angle_alpha   90.00
_cell.angle_beta   90.00
_cell.angle_gamma   90.00
#
_symmetry.space_group_name_H-M   'P 1'
#
loop_
_entity.id
_entity.type
_entity.pdbx_description
1 polymer ?
#
loop_
_entity_poly.entity_id
_entity_poly.type
_entity_poly.pdbx_seq_one_letter_code
_entity_poly.pdbx_strand_id
1 'polypeptide(L)' 'MNQLRNASDYRRAIEHIRLLQGVLSTLAKIKGNLDPDVLAVSQEIDEYVVSVQQYWQKQGQEALLG' A
#
# COMPACT_ATOMS: atom_id res chain seq x y z
N MET A 1 0.71 -11.80 -2.20
CA MET A 1 1.60 -10.62 -2.15
C MET A 1 1.75 -10.05 -3.55
N ASN A 2 1.34 -8.80 -3.77
CA ASN A 2 1.38 -8.13 -5.06
C ASN A 2 2.80 -7.62 -5.37
N GLN A 3 3.63 -8.49 -5.95
CA GLN A 3 4.99 -8.10 -6.31
C GLN A 3 4.98 -7.07 -7.44
N LEU A 4 5.41 -5.85 -7.14
CA LEU A 4 5.55 -4.76 -8.12
C LEU A 4 6.79 -5.02 -8.98
N ARG A 5 6.64 -4.97 -10.31
CA ARG A 5 7.72 -5.32 -11.24
C ARG A 5 8.25 -4.13 -12.03
N ASN A 6 7.45 -3.07 -12.16
CA ASN A 6 7.78 -1.91 -12.99
C ASN A 6 7.16 -0.63 -12.42
N ALA A 7 7.50 0.51 -13.02
CA ALA A 7 7.02 1.82 -12.60
C ALA A 7 5.50 1.99 -12.71
N SER A 8 4.83 1.28 -13.63
CA SER A 8 3.37 1.32 -13.77
C SER A 8 2.68 0.59 -12.61
N ASP A 9 3.19 -0.58 -12.21
CA ASP A 9 2.70 -1.31 -11.04
C ASP A 9 2.88 -0.46 -9.77
N TYR A 10 4.04 0.18 -9.63
CA TYR A 10 4.31 1.12 -8.54
C TYR A 10 3.31 2.28 -8.51
N ARG A 11 3.08 2.95 -9.63
CA ARG A 11 2.12 4.06 -9.70
C ARG A 11 0.71 3.60 -9.31
N ARG A 12 0.26 2.45 -9.81
CA ARG A 12 -1.04 1.87 -9.46
C ARG A 12 -1.14 1.55 -7.97
N ALA A 13 -0.09 0.98 -7.37
CA ALA A 13 -0.06 0.69 -5.94
C ALA A 13 -0.18 1.97 -5.08
N ILE A 14 0.52 3.05 -5.47
CA ILE A 14 0.43 4.35 -4.78
C ILE A 14 -0.97 4.96 -4.90
N GLU A 15 -1.58 4.92 -6.10
CA GLU A 15 -2.96 5.38 -6.30
C GLU A 15 -3.95 4.57 -5.46
N HIS A 16 -3.77 3.25 -5.39
CA HIS A 16 -4.60 2.36 -4.60
C HIS A 16 -4.50 2.67 -3.10
N ILE A 17 -3.28 2.87 -2.57
CA ILE A 17 -3.07 3.30 -1.18
C ILE A 17 -3.85 4.58 -0.88
N ARG A 18 -3.80 5.59 -1.75
CA ARG A 18 -4.51 6.87 -1.55
C ARG A 18 -6.03 6.69 -1.49
N LEU A 19 -6.58 5.82 -2.35
CA LEU A 19 -8.01 5.50 -2.33
C LEU A 19 -8.40 4.81 -1.03
N LEU A 20 -7.65 3.79 -0.62
CA LEU A 20 -7.90 3.06 0.63
C LEU A 20 -7.76 3.96 1.86
N GLN A 21 -6.83 4.91 1.88
CA GLN A 21 -6.72 5.90 2.96
C GLN A 21 -7.99 6.76 3.09
N GLY A 22 -8.60 7.14 1.95
CA GLY A 22 -9.88 7.84 1.93
C GLY A 22 -11.03 6.99 2.49
N VAL A 23 -11.07 5.71 2.09
CA VAL A 23 -12.03 4.73 2.59
C VAL A 23 -11.85 4.51 4.09
N LEU A 24 -10.62 4.29 4.55
CA LEU A 24 -10.27 4.09 5.95
C LEU A 24 -10.71 5.27 6.82
N SER A 25 -10.40 6.50 6.39
CA SER A 25 -10.81 7.71 7.12
C SER A 25 -12.33 7.83 7.23
N THR A 26 -13.04 7.48 6.17
CA THR A 26 -14.51 7.50 6.14
C THR A 26 -15.10 6.42 7.06
N LEU A 27 -14.62 5.18 6.94
CA LEU A 27 -15.10 4.06 7.75
C LEU A 27 -14.81 4.27 9.24
N ALA A 28 -13.61 4.73 9.59
CA ALA A 28 -13.23 5.03 10.97
C ALA A 28 -14.16 6.07 11.62
N LYS A 29 -14.60 7.09 10.87
CA LYS A 29 -15.55 8.10 11.36
C LYS A 29 -16.95 7.54 11.59
N ILE A 30 -17.38 6.58 10.77
CA ILE A 30 -18.75 6.04 10.80
C ILE A 30 -18.87 4.88 11.80
N LYS A 31 -17.89 3.98 11.82
CA LYS A 31 -17.93 2.70 12.53
C LYS A 31 -16.99 2.63 13.74
N GLY A 32 -15.99 3.52 13.81
CA GLY A 32 -14.96 3.51 14.84
C GLY A 32 -13.72 2.70 14.44
N ASN A 33 -12.59 3.00 15.09
CA ASN A 33 -11.27 2.49 14.68
C ASN A 33 -11.08 0.98 14.87
N LEU A 34 -11.87 0.34 15.73
CA LEU A 34 -11.78 -1.09 16.04
C LEU A 34 -12.80 -1.92 15.26
N ASP A 35 -13.57 -1.29 14.37
CA ASP A 35 -14.50 -2.01 13.50
C ASP A 35 -13.72 -2.96 12.57
N PRO A 36 -14.19 -4.21 12.37
CA PRO A 36 -13.50 -5.19 11.53
C PRO A 36 -13.22 -4.70 10.10
N ASP A 37 -14.12 -3.89 9.51
CA ASP A 37 -13.92 -3.39 8.15
C ASP A 37 -12.82 -2.32 8.12
N VAL A 38 -12.70 -1.52 9.17
CA VAL A 38 -11.62 -0.53 9.32
C VAL A 38 -10.27 -1.25 9.47
N LEU A 39 -10.23 -2.31 10.27
CA LEU A 39 -9.02 -3.13 10.44
C LEU A 39 -8.62 -3.83 9.14
N ALA A 40 -9.59 -4.36 8.38
CA ALA A 40 -9.33 -5.00 7.09
C ALA A 40 -8.74 -4.02 6.07
N VAL A 41 -9.31 -2.82 5.94
CA VAL A 41 -8.79 -1.78 5.04
C VAL A 41 -7.40 -1.31 5.49
N SER A 42 -7.15 -1.19 6.80
CA SER A 42 -5.83 -0.86 7.32
C SER A 42 -4.80 -1.92 6.94
N GLN A 43 -5.14 -3.20 7.10
CA GLN A 43 -4.25 -4.30 6.76
C GLN A 43 -3.96 -4.34 5.24
N GLU A 44 -4.95 -4.07 4.41
CA GLU A 44 -4.75 -3.99 2.96
C GLU A 44 -3.78 -2.85 2.58
N ILE A 45 -3.88 -1.68 3.22
CA ILE A 45 -2.91 -0.58 3.03
C ILE A 45 -1.50 -1.05 3.39
N ASP A 46 -1.33 -1.73 4.51
CA ASP A 46 -0.02 -2.23 4.95
C ASP A 46 0.59 -3.18 3.93
N GLU A 47 -0.20 -4.06 3.30
CA GLU A 47 0.28 -4.97 2.25
C GLU A 47 0.80 -4.22 1.02
N TYR A 48 0.13 -3.15 0.59
CA TYR A 48 0.60 -2.31 -0.51
C TYR A 48 1.87 -1.53 -0.12
N VAL A 49 1.95 -1.01 1.11
CA VAL A 49 3.14 -0.30 1.61
C VAL A 49 4.35 -1.22 1.62
N VAL A 50 4.21 -2.46 2.10
CA VAL A 50 5.28 -3.46 2.06
C VAL A 50 5.72 -3.74 0.62
N SER A 51 4.76 -3.91 -0.30
CA SER A 51 5.04 -4.15 -1.72
C SER A 51 5.80 -2.99 -2.37
N VAL A 52 5.45 -1.75 -2.02
CA VAL A 52 6.17 -0.53 -2.42
C VAL A 52 7.59 -0.51 -1.85
N GLN A 53 7.77 -0.76 -0.56
CA GLN A 53 9.09 -0.76 0.07
C GLN A 53 10.03 -1.80 -0.58
N GLN A 54 9.52 -3.00 -0.85
CA GLN A 54 10.29 -4.05 -1.54
C GLN A 54 10.71 -3.65 -2.94
N TYR A 55 9.85 -2.96 -3.69
CA TYR A 55 10.18 -2.42 -5.02
C TYR A 55 11.34 -1.43 -4.93
N TRP A 56 11.29 -0.48 -3.99
CA TRP A 56 12.37 0.50 -3.79
C TRP A 56 13.69 -0.15 -3.37
N GLN A 57 13.65 -1.15 -2.49
CA GLN A 57 14.85 -1.89 -2.08
C GLN A 57 15.54 -2.57 -3.27
N LYS A 58 14.78 -3.21 -4.17
CA LYS A 58 15.32 -3.84 -5.37
C LYS A 58 15.93 -2.83 -6.33
N GLN A 59 15.24 -1.73 -6.60
CA GLN A 59 15.74 -0.67 -7.47
C GLN A 59 17.02 -0.02 -6.91
N GLY A 60 17.10 0.18 -5.59
CA GLY A 60 18.31 0.67 -4.94
C GLY A 60 19.49 -0.30 -5.00
N GLN A 61 19.24 -1.62 -4.90
CA GLN A 61 20.28 -2.64 -5.08
C GLN A 61 20.78 -2.73 -6.51
N GLU A 62 19.89 -2.66 -7.50
CA GLU A 62 20.26 -2.64 -8.93
C GLU A 62 21.12 -1.42 -9.26
N ALA A 63 20.83 -0.26 -8.68
CA ALA A 63 21.61 0.97 -8.84
C ALA A 63 22.99 0.95 -8.17
N LEU A 64 23.21 0.07 -7.18
CA LEU A 64 24.50 -0.09 -6.48
C LEU A 64 25.41 -1.17 -7.11
N LEU A 65 24.84 -2.06 -7.92
CA LEU A 65 25.53 -3.19 -8.56
C LEU A 65 25.84 -2.97 -10.05
N GLY A 66 25.30 -1.89 -10.64
CA GLY A 66 25.61 -1.42 -12.00
C GLY A 66 26.64 -0.30 -11.98
#